data_AF-A0A0W8DEH9-F1
#
_entry.id   AF-A0A0W8DEH9-F1
#
_cell.length_a   1.000
_cell.length_b   1.000
_cell.length_c   1.000
_cell.angle_alpha   90.00
_cell.angle_beta   90.00
_cell.angle_gamma   90.00
#
_symmetry.space_group_name_H-M   'P 1'
#
loop_
_entity.id
_entity.type
_entity.pdbx_description
1 polymer ?
#
loop_
_entity_poly.entity_id
_entity_poly.type
_entity_poly.pdbx_seq_one_letter_code
_entity_poly.pdbx_strand_id
1 'polypeptide(L)'
;MFQLFQAHVLLDQQQNDAARALLTSLEDHFPQSTYLLAQQALTSYHIRDFDQSQEQFERLAAQDPHRMESMDVYSNVLYVKEDKTELSRLAHRALKVEKYRPETCCIIGNYYSIKNKHDRAIVYFHRALKLDPNFLSAWTLIGHEYIEMKNTSAAIEAYRHAVDLNVRDYRAWYGLGQAYEILNMFLYSIYYYRKAVAIRPYDARMWCALGGCYEKLDKVDEALACFHRAVNNQDREGIASYHLGRLYAARGRQHEAAKYYLMHLGLRSAPESVLHDQDERVQPVEDQREILVLPGGSGGNIRVDTPQALASILFLANYYKQLGRFTEATIFCNRLLDMQGPEKEEAKALLREMHSLEAAGMQFA
;
A
#
# COMPACT_ATOMS: atom_id res chain seq x y z
N MET A 1 1.05 -22.29 27.69
CA MET A 1 1.75 -23.01 26.59
C MET A 1 0.87 -23.25 25.37
N PHE A 2 -0.34 -23.82 25.49
CA PHE A 2 -1.23 -24.03 24.33
C PHE A 2 -1.55 -22.74 23.55
N GLN A 3 -1.83 -21.63 24.25
CA GLN A 3 -2.12 -20.33 23.63
C GLN A 3 -0.92 -19.74 22.85
N LEU A 4 0.33 -20.00 23.26
CA LEU A 4 1.52 -19.55 22.51
C LEU A 4 1.65 -20.30 21.19
N PHE A 5 1.44 -21.62 21.21
CA PHE A 5 1.40 -22.44 20.01
C PHE A 5 0.25 -22.01 19.09
N GLN A 6 -0.94 -21.75 19.66
CA GLN A 6 -2.08 -21.25 18.92
C GLN A 6 -1.78 -19.90 18.24
N ALA A 7 -1.14 -18.95 18.95
CA ALA A 7 -0.73 -17.68 18.35
C ALA A 7 0.20 -17.87 17.15
N HIS A 8 1.18 -18.76 17.28
CA HIS A 8 2.12 -19.08 16.21
C HIS A 8 1.41 -19.70 14.99
N VAL A 9 0.48 -20.64 15.21
CA VAL A 9 -0.31 -21.25 14.12
C VAL A 9 -1.22 -20.22 13.45
N LEU A 10 -1.80 -19.29 14.21
CA LEU A 10 -2.63 -18.21 13.65
C LEU A 10 -1.80 -17.30 12.72
N LEU A 11 -0.54 -17.02 13.08
CA LEU A 11 0.38 -16.27 12.22
C LEU A 11 0.75 -17.04 10.94
N ASP A 12 1.02 -18.34 11.04
CA ASP A 12 1.27 -19.18 9.86
C ASP A 12 0.05 -19.23 8.93
N GLN A 13 -1.16 -19.24 9.50
CA GLN A 13 -2.43 -19.16 8.77
C GLN A 13 -2.81 -17.75 8.30
N GLN A 14 -1.94 -16.75 8.49
CA GLN A 14 -2.18 -15.35 8.14
C GLN A 14 -3.41 -14.72 8.83
N GLN A 15 -3.87 -15.28 9.95
CA GLN A 15 -4.95 -14.76 10.79
C GLN A 15 -4.40 -13.74 11.80
N ASN A 16 -3.84 -12.65 11.28
CA ASN A 16 -3.03 -11.71 12.06
C ASN A 16 -3.82 -10.98 13.16
N ASP A 17 -5.09 -10.65 12.95
CA ASP A 17 -5.91 -9.97 13.96
C ASP A 17 -6.22 -10.87 15.16
N ALA A 18 -6.54 -12.14 14.90
CA ALA A 18 -6.75 -13.14 15.95
C ALA A 18 -5.44 -13.41 16.71
N ALA A 19 -4.31 -13.51 15.99
CA ALA A 19 -2.99 -13.66 16.60
C ALA A 19 -2.66 -12.47 17.50
N ARG A 20 -2.88 -11.24 17.03
CA ARG A 20 -2.64 -10.00 17.80
C ARG A 20 -3.45 -9.99 19.09
N ALA A 21 -4.75 -10.23 19.02
CA ALA A 21 -5.63 -10.24 20.20
C ALA A 21 -5.17 -11.28 21.24
N LEU A 22 -4.79 -12.48 20.79
CA LEU A 22 -4.28 -13.53 21.66
C LEU A 22 -2.93 -13.15 22.29
N LEU A 23 -2.00 -12.60 21.51
CA LEU A 23 -0.69 -12.17 22.00
C LEU A 23 -0.79 -11.03 23.02
N THR A 24 -1.67 -10.05 22.82
CA THR A 24 -1.92 -8.99 23.80
C THR A 24 -2.44 -9.55 25.12
N SER A 25 -3.36 -10.53 25.10
CA SER A 25 -3.84 -11.18 26.34
C SER A 25 -2.74 -11.95 27.09
N LEU A 26 -1.73 -12.45 26.36
CA LEU A 26 -0.61 -13.18 26.95
C LEU A 26 0.46 -12.24 27.54
N GLU A 27 0.55 -11.00 27.05
CA GLU A 27 1.48 -10.00 27.56
C GLU A 27 1.20 -9.66 29.03
N ASP A 28 -0.08 -9.54 29.40
CA ASP A 28 -0.49 -9.31 30.80
C ASP A 28 0.04 -10.37 31.77
N HIS A 29 0.18 -11.60 31.29
CA HIS A 29 0.66 -12.74 32.08
C HIS A 29 2.18 -12.90 32.03
N PHE A 30 2.84 -12.45 30.96
CA PHE A 30 4.27 -12.65 30.70
C PHE A 30 4.95 -11.39 30.13
N PRO A 31 4.97 -10.27 30.87
CA PRO A 31 5.38 -8.95 30.34
C PRO A 31 6.87 -8.85 29.99
N GLN A 32 7.71 -9.78 30.48
CA GLN A 32 9.16 -9.80 30.24
C GLN A 32 9.58 -10.87 29.21
N SER A 33 8.62 -11.54 28.56
CA SER A 33 8.96 -12.60 27.60
C SER A 33 9.44 -12.02 26.28
N THR A 34 10.73 -12.20 25.98
CA THR A 34 11.33 -11.81 24.69
C THR A 34 10.73 -12.58 23.52
N TYR A 35 10.26 -13.81 23.74
CA TYR A 35 9.56 -14.60 22.72
C TYR A 35 8.21 -13.97 22.34
N LEU A 36 7.40 -13.57 23.33
CA LEU A 36 6.12 -12.91 23.06
C LEU A 36 6.31 -11.59 22.33
N LEU A 37 7.28 -10.78 22.77
CA LEU A 37 7.62 -9.53 22.12
C LEU A 37 8.06 -9.74 20.66
N ALA A 38 8.84 -10.81 20.38
CA ALA A 38 9.20 -11.18 19.03
C ALA A 38 7.98 -11.59 18.18
N GLN A 39 7.06 -12.40 18.71
CA GLN A 39 5.84 -12.78 17.99
C GLN A 39 4.93 -11.57 17.73
N GLN A 40 4.84 -10.63 18.67
CA GLN A 40 4.12 -9.36 18.47
C GLN A 40 4.77 -8.53 17.35
N ALA A 41 6.10 -8.38 17.36
CA ALA A 41 6.84 -7.67 16.32
C ALA A 41 6.62 -8.26 14.91
N LEU A 42 6.61 -9.60 14.82
CA LEU A 42 6.30 -10.34 13.59
C LEU A 42 4.83 -10.14 13.16
N THR A 43 3.90 -10.14 14.11
CA THR A 43 2.47 -9.89 13.84
C THR A 43 2.29 -8.49 13.25
N SER A 44 2.90 -7.47 13.86
CA SER A 44 2.89 -6.08 13.38
C SER A 44 3.50 -5.98 11.98
N TYR A 45 4.61 -6.68 11.72
CA TYR A 45 5.20 -6.78 10.38
C TYR A 45 4.23 -7.37 9.35
N HIS A 46 3.55 -8.48 9.67
CA HIS A 46 2.58 -9.11 8.78
C HIS A 46 1.36 -8.22 8.52
N ILE A 47 0.87 -7.49 9.54
CA ILE A 47 -0.20 -6.48 9.44
C ILE A 47 0.27 -5.25 8.65
N ARG A 48 1.59 -5.08 8.45
CA ARG A 48 2.23 -3.90 7.85
C ARG A 48 2.07 -2.64 8.69
N ASP A 49 2.05 -2.80 10.01
CA ASP A 49 2.29 -1.71 10.95
C ASP A 49 3.80 -1.66 11.24
N PHE A 50 4.54 -1.02 10.33
CA PHE A 50 6.00 -0.96 10.40
C PHE A 50 6.49 -0.06 11.54
N ASP A 51 5.68 0.91 11.98
CA ASP A 51 5.99 1.75 13.12
C ASP A 51 5.97 0.95 14.42
N GLN A 52 4.87 0.23 14.69
CA GLN A 52 4.80 -0.66 15.85
C GLN A 52 5.81 -1.80 15.76
N SER A 53 6.01 -2.38 14.57
CA SER A 53 6.98 -3.46 14.38
C SER A 53 8.41 -2.99 14.70
N GLN A 54 8.82 -1.80 14.23
CA GLN A 54 10.13 -1.23 14.55
C GLN A 54 10.28 -1.03 16.06
N GLU A 55 9.31 -0.38 16.72
CA GLU A 55 9.39 -0.13 18.17
C GLU A 55 9.53 -1.44 18.96
N GLN A 56 8.75 -2.47 18.60
CA GLN A 56 8.80 -3.78 19.26
C GLN A 56 10.15 -4.48 19.04
N PHE A 57 10.72 -4.40 17.83
CA PHE A 57 12.04 -4.95 17.55
C PHE A 57 13.18 -4.17 18.24
N GLU A 58 13.07 -2.85 18.35
CA GLU A 58 14.03 -2.04 19.12
C GLU A 58 14.00 -2.39 20.60
N ARG A 59 12.80 -2.54 21.18
CA ARG A 59 12.61 -2.99 22.57
C ARG A 59 13.17 -4.40 22.75
N LEU A 60 12.91 -5.32 21.82
CA LEU A 60 13.45 -6.68 21.83
C LEU A 60 14.97 -6.69 21.81
N ALA A 61 15.56 -5.88 20.94
CA ALA A 61 16.99 -5.74 20.79
C ALA A 61 17.68 -5.06 21.99
N ALA A 62 16.97 -4.23 22.74
CA ALA A 62 17.44 -3.63 23.98
C ALA A 62 17.38 -4.63 25.16
N GLN A 63 16.34 -5.47 25.22
CA GLN A 63 16.19 -6.51 26.24
C GLN A 63 17.16 -7.67 26.04
N ASP A 64 17.36 -8.12 24.80
CA ASP A 64 18.28 -9.19 24.45
C ASP A 64 19.19 -8.79 23.27
N PRO A 65 20.34 -8.15 23.55
CA PRO A 65 21.26 -7.68 22.52
C PRO A 65 21.94 -8.77 21.69
N HIS A 66 21.92 -10.03 22.16
CA HIS A 66 22.57 -11.16 21.52
C HIS A 66 21.61 -12.03 20.69
N ARG A 67 20.30 -11.78 20.79
CA ARG A 67 19.30 -12.48 19.98
C ARG A 67 19.44 -12.14 18.50
N MET A 68 19.66 -13.17 17.67
CA MET A 68 19.65 -13.06 16.21
C MET A 68 18.39 -13.61 15.54
N GLU A 69 17.58 -14.37 16.29
CA GLU A 69 16.33 -14.94 15.77
C GLU A 69 15.34 -13.84 15.39
N SER A 70 14.81 -13.91 14.16
CA SER A 70 13.88 -12.95 13.56
C SER A 70 14.42 -11.54 13.33
N MET A 71 15.72 -11.31 13.53
CA MET A 71 16.35 -10.00 13.27
C MET A 71 16.53 -9.71 11.77
N ASP A 72 16.44 -10.74 10.92
CA ASP A 72 16.32 -10.57 9.47
C ASP A 72 15.01 -9.86 9.09
N VAL A 73 13.90 -10.21 9.76
CA VAL A 73 12.61 -9.50 9.60
C VAL A 73 12.72 -8.06 10.08
N TYR A 74 13.39 -7.81 11.20
CA TYR A 74 13.65 -6.44 11.65
C TYR A 74 14.43 -5.64 10.59
N SER A 75 15.42 -6.24 9.95
CA SER A 75 16.16 -5.59 8.86
C SER A 75 15.28 -5.28 7.64
N ASN A 76 14.27 -6.11 7.35
CA ASN A 76 13.29 -5.83 6.31
C ASN A 76 12.40 -4.64 6.68
N VAL A 77 12.00 -4.51 7.95
CA VAL A 77 11.24 -3.34 8.45
C VAL A 77 12.05 -2.07 8.24
N LEU A 78 13.31 -2.06 8.70
CA LEU A 78 14.19 -0.91 8.56
C LEU A 78 14.46 -0.56 7.09
N TYR A 79 14.58 -1.57 6.23
CA TYR A 79 14.72 -1.37 4.79
C TYR A 79 13.49 -0.67 4.20
N VAL A 80 12.28 -1.16 4.48
CA VAL A 80 11.02 -0.59 3.98
C VAL A 80 10.79 0.83 4.51
N LYS A 81 11.21 1.12 5.75
CA LYS A 81 11.16 2.47 6.34
C LYS A 81 12.30 3.39 5.90
N GLU A 82 13.23 2.89 5.09
CA GLU A 82 14.43 3.58 4.65
C GLU A 82 15.35 4.09 5.78
N ASP A 83 15.30 3.48 6.96
CA ASP A 83 16.18 3.85 8.08
C ASP A 83 17.58 3.26 7.89
N LYS A 84 18.40 4.00 7.15
CA LYS A 84 19.79 3.66 6.85
C LYS A 84 20.66 3.63 8.10
N THR A 85 20.30 4.39 9.13
CA THR A 85 21.13 4.56 10.34
C THR A 85 21.01 3.35 11.24
N GLU A 86 19.79 2.98 11.59
CA GLU A 86 19.54 1.81 12.43
C GLU A 86 19.82 0.52 11.68
N LEU A 87 19.58 0.43 10.37
CA LEU A 87 19.95 -0.75 9.59
C LEU A 87 21.47 -0.95 9.56
N SER A 88 22.25 0.13 9.46
CA SER A 88 23.70 0.08 9.60
C SER A 88 24.10 -0.41 10.99
N ARG A 89 23.51 0.15 12.05
CA ARG A 89 23.79 -0.26 13.44
C ARG A 89 23.49 -1.74 13.66
N LEU A 90 22.34 -2.21 13.18
CA LEU A 90 21.92 -3.60 13.25
C LEU A 90 22.93 -4.52 12.54
N ALA A 91 23.37 -4.17 11.32
CA ALA A 91 24.34 -4.96 10.58
C ALA A 91 25.70 -5.08 11.30
N HIS A 92 26.21 -3.99 11.88
CA HIS A 92 27.46 -4.03 12.66
C HIS A 92 27.30 -4.87 13.93
N ARG A 93 26.14 -4.78 14.60
CA ARG A 93 25.85 -5.61 15.78
C ARG A 93 25.78 -7.08 15.40
N ALA A 94 25.04 -7.44 14.36
CA ALA A 94 24.87 -8.81 13.89
C ALA A 94 26.22 -9.47 13.59
N LEU A 95 27.13 -8.75 12.92
CA LEU A 95 28.50 -9.20 12.67
C LEU A 95 29.33 -9.47 13.94
N LYS A 96 29.12 -8.67 14.99
CA LYS A 96 29.84 -8.80 16.27
C LYS A 96 29.30 -9.96 17.11
N VAL A 97 27.99 -10.20 17.07
CA VAL A 97 27.33 -11.26 17.83
C VAL A 97 27.60 -12.62 17.18
N GLU A 98 27.11 -12.83 15.95
CA GLU A 98 27.24 -14.11 15.24
C GLU A 98 27.42 -13.88 13.74
N LYS A 99 28.66 -14.02 13.25
CA LYS A 99 29.00 -13.80 11.84
C LYS A 99 28.45 -14.88 10.90
N TYR A 100 28.44 -16.14 11.32
CA TYR A 100 28.17 -17.31 10.47
C TYR A 100 26.74 -17.82 10.63
N ARG A 101 25.78 -16.93 10.42
CA ARG A 101 24.36 -17.21 10.57
C ARG A 101 23.57 -16.70 9.35
N PRO A 102 22.57 -17.44 8.83
CA PRO A 102 21.77 -16.99 7.68
C PRO A 102 21.11 -15.63 7.91
N GLU A 103 20.54 -15.41 9.09
CA GLU A 103 19.90 -14.14 9.47
C GLU A 103 20.89 -12.98 9.40
N THR A 104 22.10 -13.14 9.96
CA THR A 104 23.17 -12.14 9.86
C THR A 104 23.54 -11.82 8.41
N CYS A 105 23.64 -12.84 7.56
CA CYS A 105 23.93 -12.65 6.15
C CYS A 105 22.82 -11.85 5.44
N CYS A 106 21.55 -12.11 5.75
CA CYS A 106 20.43 -11.36 5.21
C CYS A 106 20.36 -9.91 5.72
N ILE A 107 20.64 -9.67 7.00
CA ILE A 107 20.75 -8.31 7.56
C ILE A 107 21.81 -7.49 6.81
N ILE A 108 22.98 -8.09 6.60
CA ILE A 108 24.08 -7.43 5.86
C ILE A 108 23.70 -7.24 4.38
N GLY A 109 23.00 -8.20 3.78
CA GLY A 109 22.47 -8.11 2.44
C GLY A 109 21.55 -6.88 2.28
N ASN A 110 20.58 -6.72 3.17
CA ASN A 110 19.68 -5.57 3.20
C ASN A 110 20.44 -4.25 3.43
N TYR A 111 21.46 -4.23 4.28
CA TYR A 111 22.33 -3.07 4.46
C TYR A 111 23.11 -2.68 3.20
N TYR A 112 23.51 -3.64 2.36
CA TYR A 112 24.12 -3.32 1.06
C TYR A 112 23.07 -2.91 0.02
N SER A 113 21.89 -3.53 0.05
CA SER A 113 20.77 -3.20 -0.81
C SER A 113 20.33 -1.74 -0.63
N ILE A 114 20.13 -1.27 0.60
CA ILE A 114 19.73 0.14 0.88
C ILE A 114 20.81 1.15 0.47
N LYS A 115 22.05 0.69 0.24
CA LYS A 115 23.18 1.48 -0.27
C LYS A 115 23.33 1.35 -1.79
N ASN A 116 22.37 0.76 -2.48
CA ASN A 116 22.36 0.48 -3.92
C ASN A 116 23.57 -0.36 -4.38
N LYS A 117 24.09 -1.22 -3.50
CA LYS A 117 25.20 -2.15 -3.81
C LYS A 117 24.65 -3.56 -4.01
N HIS A 118 23.78 -3.71 -5.00
CA HIS A 118 23.03 -4.94 -5.29
C HIS A 118 23.93 -6.17 -5.48
N ASP A 119 25.06 -6.03 -6.20
CA ASP A 119 26.02 -7.13 -6.38
C ASP A 119 26.52 -7.68 -5.03
N ARG A 120 26.81 -6.78 -4.08
CA ARG A 120 27.27 -7.19 -2.74
C ARG A 120 26.14 -7.81 -1.94
N ALA A 121 24.93 -7.26 -2.03
CA ALA A 121 23.75 -7.81 -1.37
C ALA A 121 23.51 -9.27 -1.78
N ILE A 122 23.51 -9.53 -3.10
CA ILE A 122 23.36 -10.88 -3.68
C ILE A 122 24.44 -11.84 -3.16
N VAL A 123 25.71 -11.41 -3.08
CA VAL A 123 26.79 -12.25 -2.52
C VAL A 123 26.50 -12.65 -1.07
N TYR A 124 25.97 -11.74 -0.25
CA TYR A 124 25.61 -12.05 1.13
C TYR A 124 24.37 -12.94 1.24
N PHE A 125 23.36 -12.74 0.39
CA PHE A 125 22.21 -13.64 0.36
C PHE A 125 22.60 -15.06 -0.10
N HIS A 126 23.49 -15.21 -1.08
CA HIS A 126 24.04 -16.52 -1.42
C HIS A 126 24.89 -17.13 -0.29
N ARG A 127 25.56 -16.32 0.54
CA ARG A 127 26.22 -16.83 1.75
C ARG A 127 25.20 -17.34 2.77
N ALA A 128 24.06 -16.68 2.92
CA ALA A 128 22.96 -17.20 3.75
C ALA A 128 22.52 -18.58 3.26
N LEU A 129 22.33 -18.75 1.93
CA LEU A 129 21.94 -20.02 1.32
C LEU A 129 23.01 -21.13 1.42
N LYS A 130 24.29 -20.76 1.51
CA LYS A 130 25.37 -21.74 1.78
C LYS A 130 25.34 -22.25 3.22
N LEU A 131 24.85 -21.44 4.16
CA LEU A 131 24.70 -21.80 5.57
C LEU A 131 23.42 -22.61 5.79
N ASP A 132 22.32 -22.16 5.17
CA ASP A 132 21.04 -22.84 5.17
C ASP A 132 20.39 -22.76 3.76
N PRO A 133 20.44 -23.86 2.98
CA PRO A 133 19.82 -23.91 1.65
C PRO A 133 18.31 -23.69 1.64
N ASN A 134 17.64 -23.96 2.77
CA ASN A 134 16.19 -23.86 2.92
C ASN A 134 15.76 -22.50 3.46
N PHE A 135 16.67 -21.52 3.56
CA PHE A 135 16.38 -20.19 4.07
C PHE A 135 15.55 -19.38 3.06
N LEU A 136 14.23 -19.50 3.18
CA LEU A 136 13.23 -18.95 2.25
C LEU A 136 13.40 -17.44 1.99
N SER A 137 13.66 -16.66 3.03
CA SER A 137 13.76 -15.19 2.89
C SER A 137 14.95 -14.79 2.01
N ALA A 138 16.08 -15.51 2.04
CA ALA A 138 17.20 -15.22 1.15
C ALA A 138 16.84 -15.37 -0.34
N TRP A 139 16.08 -16.40 -0.72
CA TRP A 139 15.64 -16.57 -2.11
C TRP A 139 14.72 -15.43 -2.56
N THR A 140 13.78 -15.00 -1.70
CA THR A 140 12.91 -13.85 -2.02
C THR A 140 13.69 -12.54 -2.15
N LEU A 141 14.69 -12.31 -1.29
CA LEU A 141 15.53 -11.11 -1.33
C LEU A 141 16.45 -11.10 -2.55
N ILE A 142 17.05 -12.23 -2.93
CA ILE A 142 17.81 -12.37 -4.19
C ILE A 142 16.92 -12.02 -5.39
N GLY A 143 15.67 -12.49 -5.39
CA GLY A 143 14.70 -12.13 -6.42
C GLY A 143 14.49 -10.62 -6.52
N HIS A 144 14.28 -9.92 -5.39
CA HIS A 144 14.13 -8.47 -5.38
C HIS A 144 15.38 -7.75 -5.90
N GLU A 145 16.59 -8.15 -5.46
CA GLU A 145 17.83 -7.53 -5.96
C GLU A 145 18.02 -7.71 -7.47
N TYR A 146 17.66 -8.87 -8.02
CA TYR A 146 17.75 -9.09 -9.46
C TYR A 146 16.72 -8.25 -10.24
N ILE A 147 15.55 -7.97 -9.68
CA ILE A 147 14.58 -7.02 -10.27
C ILE A 147 15.17 -5.61 -10.31
N GLU A 148 15.79 -5.14 -9.23
CA GLU A 148 16.45 -3.83 -9.18
C GLU A 148 17.62 -3.73 -10.18
N MET A 149 18.36 -4.82 -10.38
CA MET A 149 19.40 -4.94 -11.40
C MET A 149 18.86 -5.11 -12.83
N LYS A 150 17.54 -5.12 -13.02
CA LYS A 150 16.86 -5.38 -14.30
C LYS A 150 17.18 -6.74 -14.92
N ASN A 151 17.67 -7.69 -14.13
CA ASN A 151 17.86 -9.07 -14.54
C ASN A 151 16.65 -9.92 -14.16
N THR A 152 15.56 -9.73 -14.90
CA THR A 152 14.29 -10.41 -14.61
C THR A 152 14.37 -11.93 -14.75
N SER A 153 15.28 -12.45 -15.59
CA SER A 153 15.45 -13.90 -15.77
C SER A 153 15.95 -14.59 -14.50
N ALA A 154 17.02 -14.06 -13.88
CA ALA A 154 17.56 -14.56 -12.63
C ALA A 154 16.59 -14.33 -11.46
N ALA A 155 15.83 -13.23 -11.47
CA ALA A 155 14.78 -12.99 -10.48
C ALA A 155 13.69 -14.09 -10.51
N ILE A 156 13.24 -14.50 -11.70
CA ILE A 156 12.24 -15.56 -11.85
C ILE A 156 12.76 -16.89 -11.30
N GLU A 157 14.02 -17.23 -11.57
CA GLU A 157 14.64 -18.45 -11.03
C GLU A 157 14.70 -18.42 -9.50
N ALA A 158 15.13 -17.30 -8.92
CA ALA A 158 15.19 -17.13 -7.47
C ALA A 158 13.81 -17.25 -6.81
N TYR A 159 12.77 -16.63 -7.38
CA TYR A 159 11.42 -16.75 -6.85
C TYR A 159 10.82 -18.15 -7.03
N ARG A 160 11.15 -18.87 -8.12
CA ARG A 160 10.74 -20.27 -8.29
C ARG A 160 11.31 -21.16 -7.20
N HIS A 161 12.60 -21.01 -6.88
CA HIS A 161 13.19 -21.71 -5.74
C HIS A 161 12.49 -21.36 -4.42
N ALA A 162 12.12 -20.10 -4.19
CA ALA A 162 11.35 -19.72 -3.01
C ALA A 162 9.96 -20.40 -2.96
N VAL A 163 9.26 -20.47 -4.09
CA VAL A 163 7.96 -21.18 -4.19
C VAL A 163 8.10 -22.67 -3.94
N ASP A 164 9.15 -23.30 -4.47
CA ASP A 164 9.40 -24.74 -4.30
C ASP A 164 9.69 -25.09 -2.83
N LEU A 165 10.36 -24.19 -2.10
CA LEU A 165 10.60 -24.34 -0.66
C LEU A 165 9.33 -24.15 0.17
N ASN A 166 8.53 -23.11 -0.12
CA ASN A 166 7.29 -22.86 0.60
C ASN A 166 6.19 -22.29 -0.31
N VAL A 167 5.28 -23.18 -0.69
CA VAL A 167 4.11 -22.86 -1.52
C VAL A 167 3.14 -21.88 -0.82
N ARG A 168 3.17 -21.77 0.51
CA ARG A 168 2.31 -20.87 1.29
C ARG A 168 2.86 -19.45 1.42
N ASP A 169 4.11 -19.18 1.02
CA ASP A 169 4.64 -17.82 1.08
C ASP A 169 4.16 -17.00 -0.10
N TYR A 170 3.28 -16.03 0.17
CA TYR A 170 2.73 -15.14 -0.86
C TYR A 170 3.80 -14.27 -1.52
N ARG A 171 4.93 -13.98 -0.85
CA ARG A 171 5.93 -13.01 -1.33
C ARG A 171 6.59 -13.48 -2.61
N ALA A 172 6.90 -14.78 -2.69
CA ALA A 172 7.49 -15.38 -3.88
C ALA A 172 6.49 -15.40 -5.06
N TRP A 173 5.22 -15.72 -4.80
CA TRP A 173 4.15 -15.65 -5.80
C TRP A 173 3.94 -14.23 -6.32
N TYR A 174 3.95 -13.24 -5.43
CA TYR A 174 3.84 -11.84 -5.80
C TYR A 174 5.06 -11.38 -6.61
N GLY A 175 6.27 -11.74 -6.19
CA GLY A 175 7.52 -11.45 -6.89
C GLY A 175 7.56 -12.04 -8.31
N LEU A 176 7.06 -13.27 -8.51
CA LEU A 176 6.87 -13.85 -9.84
C LEU A 176 5.88 -13.03 -10.68
N GLY A 177 4.73 -12.66 -10.10
CA GLY A 177 3.74 -11.81 -10.75
C GLY A 177 4.36 -10.50 -11.25
N GLN A 178 5.14 -9.83 -10.40
CA GLN A 178 5.84 -8.58 -10.72
C GLN A 178 6.92 -8.79 -11.79
N ALA A 179 7.69 -9.88 -11.72
CA ALA A 179 8.70 -10.20 -12.71
C ALA A 179 8.08 -10.40 -14.11
N TYR A 180 6.97 -11.14 -14.21
CA TYR A 180 6.25 -11.33 -15.47
C TYR A 180 5.52 -10.07 -15.95
N GLU A 181 5.08 -9.20 -15.03
CA GLU A 181 4.52 -7.89 -15.36
C GLU A 181 5.58 -7.00 -16.04
N ILE A 182 6.81 -6.96 -15.52
CA ILE A 182 7.94 -6.22 -16.12
C ILE A 182 8.25 -6.73 -17.53
N LEU A 183 8.06 -8.02 -17.79
CA LEU A 183 8.20 -8.63 -19.12
C LEU A 183 6.99 -8.39 -20.05
N ASN A 184 5.98 -7.61 -19.61
CA ASN A 184 4.69 -7.42 -20.30
C ASN A 184 3.93 -8.74 -20.59
N MET A 185 4.22 -9.79 -19.82
CA MET A 185 3.57 -11.10 -19.94
C MET A 185 2.37 -11.16 -18.98
N PHE A 186 1.37 -10.31 -19.21
CA PHE A 186 0.28 -10.07 -18.25
C PHE A 186 -0.55 -11.32 -17.93
N LEU A 187 -0.73 -12.27 -18.86
CA LEU A 187 -1.44 -13.53 -18.59
C LEU A 187 -0.71 -14.41 -17.55
N TYR A 188 0.62 -14.47 -17.63
CA TYR A 188 1.44 -15.16 -16.63
C TYR A 188 1.40 -14.41 -15.30
N SER A 189 1.53 -13.09 -15.34
CA SER A 189 1.44 -12.24 -14.15
C SER A 189 0.12 -12.46 -13.39
N ILE A 190 -1.02 -12.48 -14.10
CA ILE A 190 -2.35 -12.79 -13.54
C ILE A 190 -2.36 -14.16 -12.86
N TYR A 191 -1.78 -15.19 -13.46
CA TYR A 191 -1.71 -16.52 -12.86
C TYR A 191 -1.01 -16.49 -11.50
N TYR A 192 0.16 -15.86 -11.42
CA TYR A 192 0.95 -15.79 -10.19
C TYR A 192 0.31 -14.86 -9.13
N TYR A 193 -0.21 -13.70 -9.55
CA TYR A 193 -0.93 -12.81 -8.64
C TYR A 193 -2.21 -13.45 -8.08
N ARG A 194 -2.95 -14.25 -8.87
CA ARG A 194 -4.10 -15.01 -8.34
C ARG A 194 -3.70 -16.01 -7.26
N LYS A 195 -2.51 -16.62 -7.35
CA LYS A 195 -1.98 -17.49 -6.30
C LYS A 195 -1.63 -16.69 -5.04
N ALA A 196 -0.96 -15.55 -5.19
CA ALA A 196 -0.63 -14.67 -4.06
C ALA A 196 -1.90 -14.19 -3.32
N VAL A 197 -2.90 -13.74 -4.07
CA VAL A 197 -4.19 -13.27 -3.54
C VAL A 197 -4.99 -14.41 -2.88
N ALA A 198 -4.90 -15.64 -3.39
CA ALA A 198 -5.55 -16.78 -2.75
C ALA A 198 -4.97 -17.10 -1.37
N ILE A 199 -3.68 -16.82 -1.16
CA ILE A 199 -3.01 -16.97 0.13
C ILE A 199 -3.35 -15.80 1.06
N ARG A 200 -3.32 -14.57 0.55
CA ARG A 200 -3.62 -13.35 1.33
C ARG A 200 -4.77 -12.55 0.70
N PRO A 201 -6.03 -12.98 0.91
CA PRO A 201 -7.19 -12.38 0.23
C PRO A 201 -7.52 -10.97 0.72
N TYR A 202 -6.99 -10.54 1.86
CA TYR A 202 -7.25 -9.22 2.47
C TYR A 202 -6.15 -8.19 2.20
N ASP A 203 -5.09 -8.50 1.42
CA ASP A 203 -4.08 -7.48 1.05
C ASP A 203 -4.56 -6.70 -0.18
N ALA A 204 -4.89 -5.42 0.02
CA ALA A 204 -5.34 -4.53 -1.05
C ALA A 204 -4.31 -4.38 -2.20
N ARG A 205 -3.01 -4.39 -1.91
CA ARG A 205 -1.97 -4.19 -2.94
C ARG A 205 -1.95 -5.30 -3.98
N MET A 206 -2.17 -6.54 -3.55
CA MET A 206 -2.19 -7.68 -4.46
C MET A 206 -3.38 -7.61 -5.41
N TRP A 207 -4.53 -7.16 -4.91
CA TRP A 207 -5.71 -6.88 -5.73
C TRP A 207 -5.47 -5.72 -6.69
N CYS A 208 -4.77 -4.66 -6.28
CA CYS A 208 -4.37 -3.58 -7.18
C CYS A 208 -3.46 -4.08 -8.31
N ALA A 209 -2.42 -4.86 -7.99
CA ALA A 209 -1.50 -5.41 -9.00
C ALA A 209 -2.23 -6.33 -9.99
N LEU A 210 -3.11 -7.20 -9.49
CA LEU A 210 -3.95 -8.06 -10.31
C LEU A 210 -4.90 -7.25 -11.22
N GLY A 211 -5.56 -6.23 -10.66
CA GLY A 211 -6.44 -5.32 -11.40
C GLY A 211 -5.70 -4.54 -12.49
N GLY A 212 -4.50 -4.06 -12.19
CA GLY A 212 -3.63 -3.39 -13.17
C GLY A 212 -3.27 -4.30 -14.34
N CYS A 213 -3.00 -5.58 -14.10
CA CYS A 213 -2.76 -6.55 -15.18
C CYS A 213 -4.00 -6.81 -16.04
N TYR A 214 -5.19 -6.88 -15.43
CA TYR A 214 -6.45 -7.01 -16.19
C TYR A 214 -6.73 -5.75 -17.04
N GLU A 215 -6.46 -4.57 -16.50
CA GLU A 215 -6.58 -3.31 -17.22
C GLU A 215 -5.66 -3.27 -18.44
N LYS A 216 -4.41 -3.75 -18.33
CA LYS A 216 -3.47 -3.85 -19.46
C LYS A 216 -3.88 -4.84 -20.55
N LEU A 217 -4.82 -5.74 -20.25
CA LEU A 217 -5.40 -6.68 -21.20
C LEU A 217 -6.80 -6.26 -21.68
N ASP A 218 -7.21 -5.01 -21.43
CA ASP A 218 -8.53 -4.46 -21.73
C ASP A 218 -9.71 -5.25 -21.11
N LYS A 219 -9.44 -6.02 -20.06
CA LYS A 219 -10.43 -6.78 -19.29
C LYS A 219 -11.00 -5.92 -18.17
N VAL A 220 -11.81 -4.93 -18.59
CA VAL A 220 -12.27 -3.85 -17.71
C VAL A 220 -13.18 -4.36 -16.58
N ASP A 221 -14.05 -5.33 -16.83
CA ASP A 221 -14.97 -5.85 -15.80
C ASP A 221 -14.22 -6.60 -14.69
N GLU A 222 -13.25 -7.43 -15.06
CA GLU A 222 -12.39 -8.11 -14.09
C GLU A 222 -11.48 -7.13 -13.33
N ALA A 223 -10.98 -6.10 -13.99
CA ALA A 223 -10.20 -5.04 -13.36
C ALA A 223 -11.04 -4.29 -12.30
N LEU A 224 -12.26 -3.88 -12.64
CA LEU A 224 -13.20 -3.24 -11.71
C LEU A 224 -13.45 -4.14 -10.48
N ALA A 225 -13.72 -5.43 -10.69
CA ALA A 225 -13.95 -6.37 -9.60
C ALA A 225 -12.73 -6.48 -8.67
N CYS A 226 -11.51 -6.46 -9.21
CA CYS A 226 -10.27 -6.48 -8.43
C CYS A 226 -10.10 -5.19 -7.63
N PHE A 227 -10.28 -4.02 -8.25
CA PHE A 227 -10.13 -2.74 -7.55
C PHE A 227 -11.21 -2.52 -6.48
N HIS A 228 -12.45 -2.97 -6.70
CA HIS A 228 -13.48 -2.97 -5.63
C HIS A 228 -13.06 -3.79 -4.42
N ARG A 229 -12.47 -4.97 -4.63
CA ARG A 229 -11.92 -5.78 -3.53
C ARG A 229 -10.77 -5.08 -2.83
N ALA A 230 -9.89 -4.41 -3.56
CA ALA A 230 -8.80 -3.63 -2.98
C ALA A 230 -9.33 -2.49 -2.08
N VAL A 231 -10.33 -1.74 -2.56
CA VAL A 231 -10.98 -0.67 -1.79
C VAL A 231 -11.67 -1.20 -0.53
N ASN A 232 -12.40 -2.32 -0.63
CA ASN A 232 -13.06 -2.95 0.52
C ASN A 232 -12.05 -3.46 1.57
N ASN A 233 -10.84 -3.82 1.14
CA ASN A 233 -9.74 -4.28 1.99
C ASN A 233 -8.85 -3.14 2.52
N GLN A 234 -9.36 -1.91 2.57
CA GLN A 234 -8.65 -0.72 3.08
C GLN A 234 -7.35 -0.42 2.32
N ASP A 235 -7.49 -0.02 1.06
CA ASP A 235 -6.38 0.55 0.30
C ASP A 235 -5.90 1.87 0.93
N ARG A 236 -4.78 1.81 1.67
CA ARG A 236 -4.16 2.96 2.34
C ARG A 236 -3.57 3.97 1.36
N GLU A 237 -3.13 3.53 0.19
CA GLU A 237 -2.45 4.37 -0.80
C GLU A 237 -3.45 5.03 -1.77
N GLY A 238 -4.71 4.58 -1.77
CA GLY A 238 -5.78 5.11 -2.61
C GLY A 238 -5.60 4.81 -4.10
N ILE A 239 -4.67 3.92 -4.46
CA ILE A 239 -4.37 3.51 -5.84
C ILE A 239 -5.63 2.91 -6.49
N ALA A 240 -6.28 1.95 -5.83
CA ALA A 240 -7.49 1.30 -6.32
C ALA A 240 -8.61 2.28 -6.59
N SER A 241 -8.83 3.25 -5.68
CA SER A 241 -9.85 4.29 -5.84
C SER A 241 -9.57 5.16 -7.07
N TYR A 242 -8.31 5.52 -7.33
CA TYR A 242 -7.95 6.24 -8.55
C TYR A 242 -8.24 5.43 -9.81
N HIS A 243 -7.85 4.16 -9.85
CA HIS A 243 -8.11 3.28 -11.00
C HIS A 243 -9.62 3.08 -11.23
N LEU A 244 -10.42 2.91 -10.18
CA LEU A 244 -11.89 2.86 -10.29
C LEU A 244 -12.44 4.16 -10.88
N GLY A 245 -12.01 5.31 -10.35
CA GLY A 245 -12.42 6.63 -10.86
C GLY A 245 -12.16 6.76 -12.37
N ARG A 246 -10.96 6.37 -12.82
CA ARG A 246 -10.58 6.38 -14.23
C ARG A 246 -11.42 5.44 -15.08
N LEU A 247 -11.61 4.20 -14.64
CA LEU A 247 -12.38 3.20 -15.39
C LEU A 247 -13.87 3.58 -15.50
N TYR A 248 -14.45 4.14 -14.44
CA TYR A 248 -15.83 4.64 -14.49
C TYR A 248 -15.97 5.88 -15.37
N ALA A 249 -15.00 6.80 -15.34
CA ALA A 249 -14.96 7.95 -16.23
C ALA A 249 -14.91 7.51 -17.71
N ALA A 250 -14.08 6.51 -18.02
CA ALA A 250 -13.99 5.94 -19.37
C ALA A 250 -15.29 5.27 -19.83
N ARG A 251 -16.10 4.75 -18.90
CA ARG A 251 -17.45 4.20 -19.18
C ARG A 251 -18.57 5.26 -19.21
N GLY A 252 -18.25 6.54 -19.06
CA GLY A 252 -19.22 7.63 -19.03
C GLY A 252 -20.02 7.73 -17.73
N ARG A 253 -19.69 6.94 -16.70
CA ARG A 253 -20.36 6.97 -15.39
C ARG A 253 -19.73 8.02 -14.49
N GLN A 254 -20.00 9.29 -14.80
CA GLN A 254 -19.32 10.41 -14.15
C GLN A 254 -19.56 10.51 -12.65
N HIS A 255 -20.77 10.21 -12.17
CA HIS A 255 -21.09 10.25 -10.74
C HIS A 255 -20.31 9.19 -9.94
N GLU A 256 -20.23 7.96 -10.45
CA GLU A 256 -19.43 6.90 -9.82
C GLU A 256 -17.94 7.27 -9.85
N ALA A 257 -17.46 7.81 -10.97
CA ALA A 257 -16.09 8.28 -11.08
C ALA A 257 -15.74 9.38 -10.06
N ALA A 258 -16.61 10.38 -9.90
CA ALA A 258 -16.43 11.46 -8.93
C ALA A 258 -16.33 10.91 -7.49
N LYS A 259 -17.20 9.96 -7.12
CA LYS A 259 -17.16 9.30 -5.81
C LYS A 259 -15.81 8.65 -5.52
N TYR A 260 -15.25 7.89 -6.48
CA TYR A 260 -13.97 7.22 -6.29
C TYR A 260 -12.77 8.18 -6.33
N TYR A 261 -12.84 9.26 -7.11
CA TYR A 261 -11.82 10.31 -7.07
C TYR A 261 -11.84 11.10 -5.75
N LEU A 262 -13.01 11.38 -5.19
CA LEU A 262 -13.11 11.95 -3.84
C LEU A 262 -12.48 11.00 -2.81
N MET A 263 -12.78 9.70 -2.89
CA MET A 263 -12.19 8.69 -2.01
C MET A 263 -10.67 8.61 -2.17
N HIS A 264 -10.13 8.70 -3.38
CA HIS A 264 -8.68 8.75 -3.63
C HIS A 264 -8.02 9.95 -2.94
N LEU A 265 -8.66 11.12 -2.98
CA LEU A 265 -8.20 12.34 -2.32
C LEU A 265 -8.44 12.36 -0.80
N GLY A 266 -9.04 11.29 -0.23
CA GLY A 266 -9.42 11.23 1.18
C GLY A 266 -10.57 12.18 1.55
N LEU A 267 -11.31 12.67 0.55
CA LEU A 267 -12.46 13.55 0.72
C LEU A 267 -13.75 12.72 0.88
N ARG A 268 -14.68 13.22 1.69
CA ARG A 268 -16.00 12.62 1.85
C ARG A 268 -17.06 13.55 1.30
N SER A 269 -18.01 13.01 0.55
CA SER A 269 -19.28 13.68 0.31
C SER A 269 -20.26 13.27 1.40
N ALA A 270 -20.94 14.24 2.01
CA ALA A 270 -21.98 14.00 3.01
C ALA A 270 -23.30 14.56 2.48
N PRO A 271 -24.42 13.81 2.58
CA PRO A 271 -25.73 14.37 2.24
C PRO A 271 -26.06 15.56 3.16
N GLU A 272 -26.64 16.62 2.59
CA GLU A 272 -27.03 17.88 3.28
C GLU A 272 -27.72 17.64 4.63
N SER A 273 -28.53 16.58 4.71
CA SER A 273 -29.29 16.22 5.92
C SER A 273 -28.42 15.96 7.15
N VAL A 274 -27.17 15.52 6.98
CA VAL A 274 -26.29 15.15 8.10
C VAL A 274 -25.59 16.37 8.72
N LEU A 275 -25.59 17.52 8.04
CA LEU A 275 -25.00 18.77 8.54
C LEU A 275 -26.02 19.69 9.24
N HIS A 276 -27.31 19.35 9.18
CA HIS A 276 -28.42 20.13 9.74
C HIS A 276 -29.16 19.45 10.91
N ASP A 277 -28.54 18.48 11.58
CA ASP A 277 -29.04 17.97 12.86
C ASP A 277 -28.76 18.97 14.00
N GLN A 278 -29.44 20.12 13.97
CA GLN A 278 -29.94 20.81 15.16
C GLN A 278 -31.36 21.37 15.02
N ASP A 279 -32.03 21.32 13.86
CA ASP A 279 -33.43 21.77 13.80
C ASP A 279 -34.33 20.89 12.93
N GLU A 280 -35.52 20.63 13.49
CA GLU A 280 -36.51 19.63 13.13
C GLU A 280 -37.09 19.74 11.69
N ARG A 281 -37.45 18.56 11.15
CA ARG A 281 -38.45 18.26 10.10
C ARG A 281 -38.21 18.80 8.69
N VAL A 282 -37.74 17.94 7.79
CA VAL A 282 -38.01 18.05 6.34
C VAL A 282 -38.30 16.68 5.73
N GLN A 283 -39.34 16.63 4.87
CA GLN A 283 -39.85 15.50 4.10
C GLN A 283 -38.84 14.97 3.06
N PRO A 284 -39.01 13.73 2.52
CA PRO A 284 -38.04 13.14 1.61
C PRO A 284 -38.13 13.80 0.22
N VAL A 285 -37.15 14.64 -0.10
CA VAL A 285 -36.96 15.18 -1.45
C VAL A 285 -35.92 14.31 -2.16
N GLU A 286 -36.23 13.87 -3.38
CA GLU A 286 -35.44 12.95 -4.20
C GLU A 286 -34.07 13.51 -4.66
N ASP A 287 -33.77 14.79 -4.37
CA ASP A 287 -32.46 15.42 -4.60
C ASP A 287 -31.71 15.59 -3.26
N GLN A 288 -31.05 14.52 -2.80
CA GLN A 288 -30.09 14.63 -1.72
C GLN A 288 -28.85 15.38 -2.23
N ARG A 289 -28.77 16.69 -1.97
CA ARG A 289 -27.56 17.48 -2.26
C ARG A 289 -26.41 16.96 -1.40
N GLU A 290 -25.48 16.22 -2.00
CA GLU A 290 -24.26 15.80 -1.32
C GLU A 290 -23.29 16.98 -1.21
N ILE A 291 -23.05 17.54 -0.02
CA ILE A 291 -22.05 18.60 0.22
C ILE A 291 -20.65 17.99 0.28
N LEU A 292 -19.69 18.62 -0.40
CA LEU A 292 -18.27 18.29 -0.27
C LEU A 292 -17.75 18.69 1.12
N VAL A 293 -17.38 17.70 1.94
CA VAL A 293 -16.78 17.96 3.26
C VAL A 293 -15.25 17.99 3.13
N LEU A 294 -14.66 19.16 3.30
CA LEU A 294 -13.22 19.37 3.27
C LEU A 294 -12.63 19.27 4.69
N PRO A 295 -11.56 18.48 4.90
CA PRO A 295 -10.85 18.48 6.18
C PRO A 295 -10.30 19.89 6.45
N GLY A 296 -10.81 20.61 7.46
CA GLY A 296 -10.30 21.92 7.86
C GLY A 296 -10.93 23.15 7.17
N GLY A 297 -12.04 23.00 6.44
CA GLY A 297 -12.89 24.11 5.97
C GLY A 297 -12.34 24.95 4.80
N SER A 298 -11.04 24.93 4.54
CA SER A 298 -10.41 25.44 3.32
C SER A 298 -9.72 24.27 2.61
N GLY A 299 -9.93 24.10 1.30
CA GLY A 299 -9.41 22.97 0.51
C GLY A 299 -7.88 22.80 0.47
N GLY A 300 -7.12 23.48 1.34
CA GLY A 300 -5.67 23.38 1.49
C GLY A 300 -5.16 22.02 1.95
N ASN A 301 -6.02 21.17 2.54
CA ASN A 301 -5.64 19.81 2.96
C ASN A 301 -5.72 18.75 1.84
N ILE A 302 -6.11 19.12 0.61
CA ILE A 302 -6.07 18.21 -0.53
C ILE A 302 -4.60 18.00 -0.91
N ARG A 303 -4.11 16.76 -0.76
CA ARG A 303 -2.75 16.36 -1.19
C ARG A 303 -2.69 16.37 -2.71
N VAL A 304 -1.67 17.05 -3.25
CA VAL A 304 -1.47 17.23 -4.71
C VAL A 304 -0.14 16.60 -5.15
N ASP A 305 0.38 15.70 -4.34
CA ASP A 305 1.77 15.26 -4.43
C ASP A 305 2.02 14.29 -5.59
N THR A 306 0.93 13.82 -6.24
CA THR A 306 0.98 12.82 -7.30
C THR A 306 0.22 13.26 -8.56
N PRO A 307 0.68 12.84 -9.76
CA PRO A 307 -0.04 13.13 -11.00
C PRO A 307 -1.45 12.50 -11.02
N GLN A 308 -1.65 11.39 -10.30
CA GLN A 308 -2.96 10.78 -10.11
C GLN A 308 -3.91 11.70 -9.34
N ALA A 309 -3.43 12.37 -8.29
CA ALA A 309 -4.22 13.33 -7.53
C ALA A 309 -4.59 14.54 -8.40
N LEU A 310 -3.64 15.07 -9.19
CA LEU A 310 -3.89 16.16 -10.14
C LEU A 310 -5.01 15.81 -11.14
N ALA A 311 -4.91 14.65 -11.79
CA ALA A 311 -5.92 14.18 -12.72
C ALA A 311 -7.30 14.02 -12.05
N SER A 312 -7.32 13.55 -10.80
CA SER A 312 -8.55 13.41 -10.00
C SER A 312 -9.19 14.76 -9.70
N ILE A 313 -8.38 15.76 -9.29
CA ILE A 313 -8.83 17.13 -9.00
C ILE A 313 -9.40 17.79 -10.25
N LEU A 314 -8.71 17.67 -11.38
CA LEU A 314 -9.16 18.23 -12.66
C LEU A 314 -10.48 17.60 -13.12
N PHE A 315 -10.62 16.28 -12.96
CA PHE A 315 -11.88 15.59 -13.27
C PHE A 315 -13.02 16.11 -12.40
N LEU A 316 -12.80 16.25 -11.09
CA LEU A 316 -13.80 16.76 -10.14
C LEU A 316 -14.19 18.22 -10.45
N ALA A 317 -13.23 19.08 -10.78
CA ALA A 317 -13.50 20.46 -11.18
C ALA A 317 -14.46 20.51 -12.39
N ASN A 318 -14.18 19.70 -13.42
CA ASN A 318 -15.05 19.59 -14.59
C ASN A 318 -16.42 19.00 -14.27
N TYR A 319 -16.47 17.98 -13.42
CA TYR A 319 -17.70 17.34 -13.00
C TYR A 319 -18.63 18.31 -12.25
N TYR A 320 -18.12 19.05 -11.26
CA TYR A 320 -18.90 20.04 -10.53
C TYR A 320 -19.30 21.24 -11.39
N LYS A 321 -18.45 21.65 -12.33
CA LYS A 321 -18.81 22.66 -13.35
C LYS A 321 -20.02 22.21 -14.18
N GLN A 322 -20.04 20.96 -14.65
CA GLN A 322 -21.14 20.40 -15.43
C GLN A 322 -22.46 20.31 -14.63
N LEU A 323 -22.37 20.12 -13.32
CA LEU A 323 -23.52 20.16 -12.41
C LEU A 323 -23.98 21.57 -12.02
N GLY A 324 -23.29 22.64 -12.46
CA GLY A 324 -23.57 24.01 -12.05
C GLY A 324 -23.14 24.35 -10.61
N ARG A 325 -22.36 23.47 -9.96
CA ARG A 325 -21.86 23.63 -8.59
C ARG A 325 -20.55 24.42 -8.59
N PHE A 326 -20.63 25.69 -8.96
CA PHE A 326 -19.46 26.53 -9.23
C PHE A 326 -18.59 26.78 -7.98
N THR A 327 -19.18 26.85 -6.79
CA THR A 327 -18.43 27.03 -5.53
C THR A 327 -17.43 25.91 -5.29
N GLU A 328 -17.83 24.66 -5.49
CA GLU A 328 -16.97 23.49 -5.29
C GLU A 328 -15.97 23.32 -6.42
N ALA A 329 -16.39 23.55 -7.67
CA ALA A 329 -15.48 23.55 -8.81
C ALA A 329 -14.34 24.57 -8.62
N THR A 330 -14.64 25.74 -8.03
CA THR A 330 -13.66 26.78 -7.72
C THR A 330 -12.63 26.32 -6.69
N ILE A 331 -13.03 25.53 -5.69
CA ILE A 331 -12.12 24.99 -4.67
C ILE A 331 -11.06 24.09 -5.32
N PHE A 332 -11.49 23.18 -6.21
CA PHE A 332 -10.56 22.31 -6.94
C PHE A 332 -9.67 23.10 -7.90
N CYS A 333 -10.22 24.08 -8.63
CA CYS A 333 -9.43 24.92 -9.52
C CYS A 333 -8.39 25.76 -8.78
N ASN A 334 -8.74 26.35 -7.64
CA ASN A 334 -7.80 27.11 -6.81
C ASN A 334 -6.64 26.24 -6.34
N ARG A 335 -6.90 24.97 -6.02
CA ARG A 335 -5.84 24.04 -5.64
C ARG A 335 -4.88 23.73 -6.79
N LEU A 336 -5.37 23.69 -8.03
CA LEU A 336 -4.54 23.53 -9.23
C LEU A 336 -3.74 24.80 -9.58
N LEU A 337 -4.20 26.00 -9.18
CA LEU A 337 -3.48 27.26 -9.46
C LEU A 337 -2.15 27.38 -8.72
N ASP A 338 -2.04 26.75 -7.55
CA ASP A 338 -0.84 26.68 -6.72
C ASP A 338 0.28 25.87 -7.40
N MET A 339 -0.06 25.06 -8.41
CA MET A 339 0.86 24.16 -9.10
C MET A 339 1.54 24.83 -10.30
N GLN A 340 2.66 24.25 -10.75
CA GLN A 340 3.34 24.60 -11.99
C GLN A 340 3.10 23.50 -13.03
N GLY A 341 2.56 23.84 -14.21
CA GLY A 341 2.29 22.84 -15.25
C GLY A 341 1.10 23.19 -16.16
N PRO A 342 0.77 22.30 -17.12
CA PRO A 342 -0.42 22.43 -17.96
C PRO A 342 -1.73 22.46 -17.16
N GLU A 343 -1.78 21.77 -16.02
CA GLU A 343 -2.95 21.69 -15.15
C GLU A 343 -3.36 23.07 -14.59
N LYS A 344 -2.39 23.98 -14.42
CA LYS A 344 -2.63 25.36 -14.01
C LYS A 344 -3.36 26.15 -15.09
N GLU A 345 -2.94 26.01 -16.35
CA GLU A 345 -3.56 26.71 -17.46
C GLU A 345 -4.98 26.18 -17.72
N GLU A 346 -5.18 24.88 -17.58
CA GLU A 346 -6.51 24.27 -17.61
C GLU A 346 -7.40 24.78 -16.47
N ALA A 347 -6.90 24.87 -15.25
CA ALA A 347 -7.65 25.45 -14.14
C ALA A 347 -8.02 26.92 -14.36
N LYS A 348 -7.12 27.75 -14.92
CA LYS A 348 -7.44 29.13 -15.31
C LYS A 348 -8.52 29.18 -16.40
N ALA A 349 -8.46 28.30 -17.38
CA ALA A 349 -9.47 28.21 -18.43
C ALA A 349 -10.85 27.85 -17.83
N LEU A 350 -10.89 26.86 -16.94
CA LEU A 350 -12.11 26.46 -16.23
C LEU A 350 -12.71 27.60 -15.40
N LEU A 351 -11.89 28.35 -14.66
CA LEU A 351 -12.36 29.50 -13.89
C LEU A 351 -12.94 30.60 -14.79
N ARG A 352 -12.31 30.88 -15.94
CA ARG A 352 -12.85 31.85 -16.91
C ARG A 352 -14.19 31.40 -17.48
N GLU A 353 -14.33 30.12 -17.81
CA GLU A 353 -15.60 29.54 -18.27
C GLU A 353 -16.68 29.60 -17.19
N MET A 354 -16.33 29.33 -15.94
CA MET A 354 -17.29 29.40 -14.83
C MET A 354 -17.78 30.83 -14.62
N HIS A 355 -16.88 31.81 -14.61
CA HIS A 355 -17.28 33.23 -14.50
C HIS A 355 -18.14 33.73 -15.67
N SER A 356 -17.89 33.24 -16.89
CA SER A 356 -18.74 33.61 -18.04
C SER A 356 -20.13 32.97 -17.96
N LEU A 357 -20.22 31.72 -17.49
CA LEU A 357 -21.49 31.03 -17.26
C LEU A 357 -22.29 31.65 -16.12
N GLU A 358 -21.65 32.06 -15.02
CA GLU A 358 -22.30 32.79 -13.92
C GLU A 358 -22.83 34.16 -14.38
N ALA A 359 -22.04 34.89 -15.16
CA ALA A 359 -22.45 36.19 -15.72
C ALA A 359 -23.60 36.05 -16.73
N ALA A 360 -23.64 34.97 -17.52
CA ALA A 360 -24.74 34.68 -18.42
C ALA A 360 -26.01 34.23 -17.68
N GLY A 361 -25.88 33.44 -16.61
CA GLY A 361 -27.00 33.03 -15.77
C GLY A 361 -27.71 34.20 -15.05
N MET A 362 -26.95 35.22 -14.66
CA MET A 362 -27.49 36.46 -14.08
C MET A 362 -28.19 37.38 -15.09
N GLN A 363 -28.04 37.16 -16.40
CA GLN A 363 -28.72 37.95 -17.44
C GLN A 363 -30.10 37.40 -17.82
N PHE A 364 -30.44 36.19 -17.39
CA PHE A 364 -31.72 35.52 -17.71
C PHE A 364 -32.59 35.17 -16.49
N ALA A 365 -32.20 35.64 -15.30
CA ALA A 365 -33.00 35.63 -14.07
C ALA A 365 -33.47 37.06 -13.77
#